data_AF-A0A1I4NCR0-F1
#
_entry.id   AF-A0A1I4NCR0-F1
#
_cell.length_a   1.000
_cell.length_b   1.000
_cell.length_c   1.000
_cell.angle_alpha   90.00
_cell.angle_beta   90.00
_cell.angle_gamma   90.00
#
_symmetry.space_group_name_H-M   'P 1'
#
loop_
_entity.id
_entity.type
_entity.pdbx_description
1 polymer ?
#
loop_
_entity_poly.entity_id
_entity_poly.type
_entity_poly.pdbx_seq_one_letter_code
_entity_poly.pdbx_strand_id
1 'polypeptide(L)'
;MNSKTELVELIQQLPEEKVAAAITLIKGLQEKTDGSETNTDPLFDLMKAVIYAMNNSLYDLSIEAGRREEKVLSNRLESYRKRVSEAWEVYKK
;
A
#
# COMPACT_ATOMS: atom_id res chain seq x y z
N MET A 1 -11.77 18.47 -26.26
CA MET A 1 -12.89 17.54 -26.45
C MET A 1 -12.98 16.63 -25.24
N ASN A 2 -14.18 16.23 -24.83
CA ASN A 2 -14.38 15.35 -23.68
C ASN A 2 -14.05 13.93 -24.12
N SER A 3 -13.15 13.22 -23.43
CA SER A 3 -12.72 11.86 -23.77
C SER A 3 -13.88 10.88 -23.92
N LYS A 4 -15.01 11.17 -23.25
CA LYS A 4 -16.26 10.42 -23.39
C LYS A 4 -16.88 10.53 -24.78
N THR A 5 -16.75 11.68 -25.44
CA THR A 5 -17.29 11.94 -26.79
C THR A 5 -16.46 11.21 -27.86
N GLU A 6 -15.13 11.24 -27.74
CA GLU A 6 -14.22 10.56 -28.67
C GLU A 6 -14.39 9.03 -28.64
N LEU A 7 -14.60 8.46 -27.45
CA LEU A 7 -14.87 7.02 -27.31
C LEU A 7 -16.20 6.61 -27.96
N VAL A 8 -17.24 7.45 -27.86
CA VAL A 8 -18.54 7.17 -28.50
C VAL A 8 -18.43 7.25 -30.02
N GLU A 9 -17.68 8.21 -30.55
CA GLU A 9 -17.42 8.33 -32.00
C GLU A 9 -16.65 7.11 -32.53
N LEU A 10 -15.63 6.64 -31.81
CA LEU A 10 -14.87 5.44 -32.18
C LEU A 10 -15.71 4.16 -32.13
N ILE A 11 -16.65 4.05 -31.18
CA ILE A 11 -17.58 2.92 -31.10
C ILE A 11 -18.58 2.95 -32.25
N GLN A 12 -19.05 4.12 -32.67
CA GLN A 12 -19.98 4.28 -33.79
C GLN A 12 -19.35 3.97 -35.16
N GLN A 13 -18.02 4.04 -35.27
CA GLN A 13 -17.28 3.67 -36.47
C GLN A 13 -17.04 2.16 -36.61
N LEU A 14 -17.38 1.36 -35.59
CA LEU A 14 -17.25 -0.09 -35.63
C LEU A 14 -18.49 -0.75 -36.28
N PRO A 15 -18.31 -1.81 -37.09
CA PRO A 15 -19.43 -2.64 -37.53
C PRO A 15 -20.19 -3.21 -36.32
N GLU A 16 -21.52 -3.17 -36.33
CA GLU A 16 -22.36 -3.58 -35.19
C GLU A 16 -22.02 -4.98 -34.67
N GLU A 17 -21.68 -5.90 -35.58
CA GLU A 17 -21.28 -7.28 -35.29
C GLU A 17 -20.02 -7.38 -34.41
N LYS A 18 -19.15 -6.36 -34.42
CA LYS A 18 -17.87 -6.34 -33.71
C LYS A 18 -17.92 -5.53 -32.41
N VAL A 19 -18.99 -4.77 -32.17
CA VAL A 19 -19.13 -3.93 -30.97
C VAL A 19 -19.16 -4.79 -29.70
N ALA A 20 -19.89 -5.90 -29.71
CA ALA A 20 -19.95 -6.82 -28.56
C ALA A 20 -18.58 -7.43 -28.22
N ALA A 21 -17.80 -7.80 -29.25
CA ALA A 21 -16.45 -8.32 -29.09
C ALA A 21 -15.49 -7.25 -28.55
N ALA A 22 -15.58 -6.02 -29.06
CA ALA A 22 -14.79 -4.88 -28.58
C ALA A 22 -15.10 -4.54 -27.12
N ILE A 23 -16.38 -4.49 -26.72
CA ILE A 23 -16.79 -4.26 -25.33
C ILE A 23 -16.26 -5.36 -24.41
N THR A 24 -16.31 -6.62 -24.86
CA THR A 24 -15.81 -7.76 -24.08
C THR A 24 -14.30 -7.69 -23.89
N LEU A 25 -13.55 -7.31 -24.95
CA LEU A 25 -12.11 -7.06 -24.87
C LEU A 25 -11.78 -5.89 -23.94
N ILE A 26 -12.52 -4.78 -24.03
CA ILE A 26 -12.33 -3.62 -23.16
C ILE A 26 -12.58 -3.99 -21.70
N LYS A 27 -13.65 -4.75 -21.40
CA LYS A 27 -13.92 -5.25 -20.05
C LYS A 27 -12.83 -6.19 -19.55
N GLY A 28 -12.36 -7.11 -20.39
CA GLY A 28 -11.25 -8.00 -20.04
C GLY A 28 -9.91 -7.28 -19.86
N LEU A 29 -9.69 -6.16 -20.55
CA LEU A 29 -8.54 -5.28 -20.34
C LEU A 29 -8.71 -4.45 -19.06
N GLN A 30 -9.90 -3.95 -18.75
CA GLN A 30 -10.19 -3.26 -17.48
C GLN A 30 -10.01 -4.18 -16.28
N GLU A 31 -10.53 -5.40 -16.31
CA GLU A 31 -10.33 -6.40 -15.24
C GLU A 31 -8.86 -6.77 -15.06
N LYS A 32 -8.08 -6.82 -16.16
CA LYS A 32 -6.62 -6.99 -16.09
C LYS A 32 -5.89 -5.76 -15.55
N THR A 33 -6.43 -4.56 -15.77
CA THR A 33 -5.86 -3.31 -15.26
C THR A 33 -6.18 -3.15 -13.77
N ASP A 34 -7.38 -3.54 -13.33
CA ASP A 34 -7.77 -3.56 -11.91
C ASP A 34 -7.03 -4.65 -11.11
N GLY A 35 -6.53 -5.70 -11.79
CA GLY A 35 -5.65 -6.72 -11.21
C GLY A 35 -4.15 -6.45 -11.36
N SER A 36 -3.77 -5.35 -12.01
CA SER A 36 -2.38 -5.03 -12.36
C SER A 36 -1.90 -3.86 -11.52
N GLU A 37 -1.03 -4.19 -10.56
CA GLU A 37 -0.19 -3.27 -9.80
C GLU A 37 -0.95 -2.43 -8.77
N THR A 38 -1.11 -2.98 -7.57
CA THR A 38 -0.74 -2.19 -6.39
C THR A 38 0.72 -1.79 -6.59
N ASN A 39 0.97 -0.68 -7.31
CA ASN A 39 2.22 0.06 -7.21
C ASN A 39 2.28 0.49 -5.74
N THR A 40 2.81 -0.39 -4.88
CA THR A 40 3.13 -0.01 -3.51
C THR A 40 4.16 1.09 -3.66
N ASP A 41 3.76 2.30 -3.26
CA ASP A 41 4.64 3.46 -3.30
C ASP A 41 6.00 3.03 -2.72
N PRO A 42 7.11 3.09 -3.49
CA PRO A 42 8.42 2.64 -3.01
C PRO A 42 8.83 3.34 -1.71
N LEU A 43 8.35 4.56 -1.48
CA LEU A 43 8.53 5.27 -0.22
C LEU A 43 7.74 4.59 0.91
N PHE A 44 6.50 4.17 0.65
CA PHE A 44 5.69 3.42 1.63
C PHE A 44 6.35 2.11 2.02
N ASP A 45 6.90 1.35 1.06
CA ASP A 45 7.60 0.09 1.34
C ASP A 45 8.90 0.31 2.13
N LEU A 46 9.66 1.37 1.81
CA LEU A 46 10.83 1.77 2.59
C LEU A 46 10.43 2.15 4.03
N MET A 47 9.42 3.01 4.20
CA MET A 47 8.95 3.43 5.53
C MET A 47 8.47 2.22 6.34
N LYS A 48 7.72 1.32 5.72
CA LYS A 48 7.27 0.06 6.32
C LYS A 48 8.47 -0.74 6.82
N ALA A 49 9.47 -0.97 5.98
CA ALA A 49 10.67 -1.72 6.35
C ALA A 49 11.42 -1.06 7.53
N VAL A 50 11.61 0.26 7.49
CA VAL A 50 12.26 1.02 8.56
C VAL A 50 11.50 0.90 9.88
N ILE A 51 10.16 1.04 9.85
CA ILE A 51 9.33 0.97 11.05
C ILE A 51 9.34 -0.43 11.64
N TYR A 52 9.26 -1.48 10.81
CA TYR A 52 9.40 -2.85 11.29
C TYR A 52 10.75 -3.09 11.96
N ALA A 53 11.85 -2.66 11.33
CA ALA A 53 13.19 -2.80 11.89
C ALA A 53 13.34 -2.05 13.23
N MET A 54 12.82 -0.82 13.30
CA MET A 54 12.84 0.00 14.50
C MET A 54 12.02 -0.63 15.63
N ASN A 55 10.81 -1.13 15.34
CA ASN A 55 9.96 -1.76 16.35
C ASN A 55 10.61 -3.01 16.95
N ASN A 56 11.24 -3.84 16.11
CA ASN A 56 11.95 -5.03 16.58
C ASN A 56 13.17 -4.66 17.40
N SER A 57 13.96 -3.67 16.94
CA SER A 57 15.13 -3.20 17.67
C SER A 57 14.77 -2.63 19.05
N LEU A 58 13.70 -1.84 19.15
CA LEU A 58 13.21 -1.30 20.41
C LEU A 58 12.73 -2.40 21.36
N TYR A 59 12.09 -3.43 20.83
CA TYR A 59 11.68 -4.59 21.62
C TYR A 59 12.89 -5.34 22.16
N ASP A 60 13.84 -5.71 21.31
CA ASP A 60 15.04 -6.47 21.70
C ASP A 60 15.87 -5.70 22.75
N LEU A 61 16.03 -4.39 22.55
CA LEU A 61 16.70 -3.53 23.53
C LEU A 61 15.92 -3.43 24.85
N SER A 62 14.58 -3.39 24.80
CA SER A 62 13.76 -3.36 26.02
C SER A 62 13.91 -4.64 26.84
N ILE A 63 13.96 -5.80 26.16
CA ILE A 63 14.19 -7.11 26.79
C ILE A 63 15.61 -7.18 27.37
N GLU A 64 16.62 -6.74 26.63
CA GLU A 64 18.02 -6.74 27.09
C GLU A 64 18.20 -5.81 28.31
N ALA A 65 17.63 -4.60 28.29
CA ALA A 65 17.61 -3.70 29.44
C ALA A 65 16.88 -4.34 30.65
N GLY A 66 15.80 -5.09 30.40
CA GLY A 66 15.10 -5.85 31.43
C GLY A 66 15.97 -6.93 32.07
N ARG A 67 16.77 -7.64 31.28
CA ARG A 67 17.74 -8.65 31.78
C ARG A 67 18.86 -8.04 32.61
N ARG A 68 19.23 -6.80 32.32
CA ARG A 68 20.24 -6.03 33.09
C ARG A 68 19.64 -5.31 34.31
N GLU A 69 18.37 -5.55 34.62
CA GLU A 69 17.63 -4.90 35.71
C GLU A 69 17.49 -3.36 35.55
N GLU A 70 17.68 -2.83 34.34
CA GLU A 70 17.53 -1.42 33.99
C GLU A 70 16.06 -1.06 33.75
N LYS A 71 15.24 -1.18 34.79
CA LYS A 71 13.76 -1.07 34.72
C LYS A 71 13.25 0.21 34.03
N VAL A 72 13.88 1.35 34.31
CA VAL A 72 13.48 2.64 33.71
C VAL A 72 13.75 2.66 32.21
N LEU A 73 14.90 2.13 31.78
CA LEU A 73 15.27 2.08 30.37
C LEU A 73 14.38 1.10 29.62
N SER A 74 14.17 -0.10 30.17
CA SER A 74 13.29 -1.13 29.58
C SER A 74 11.87 -0.58 29.34
N ASN A 75 11.28 0.07 30.34
CA ASN A 75 9.97 0.70 30.22
C ASN A 75 9.93 1.83 29.19
N ARG A 76 11.01 2.64 29.12
CA ARG A 76 11.10 3.76 28.17
C ARG A 76 11.17 3.26 26.73
N LEU A 77 11.95 2.20 26.48
CA LEU A 77 12.07 1.56 25.16
C LEU A 77 10.75 0.96 24.70
N GLU A 78 10.03 0.26 25.58
CA GLU A 78 8.70 -0.28 25.26
C GLU A 78 7.68 0.84 25.02
N SER A 79 7.76 1.95 25.77
CA SER A 79 6.93 3.13 25.50
C SER A 79 7.22 3.73 24.13
N TYR A 80 8.49 3.78 23.68
CA TYR A 80 8.83 4.28 22.36
C TYR A 80 8.35 3.36 21.25
N ARG A 81 8.46 2.04 21.45
CA ARG A 81 7.92 1.03 20.53
C ARG A 81 6.41 1.21 20.30
N LYS A 82 5.64 1.45 21.38
CA LYS A 82 4.21 1.74 21.29
C LYS A 82 3.93 3.00 20.49
N ARG A 83 4.64 4.11 20.78
CA ARG A 83 4.47 5.39 20.06
C ARG A 83 4.79 5.28 18.58
N VAL A 84 5.85 4.55 18.22
CA VAL A 84 6.22 4.26 16.82
C VAL A 84 5.09 3.50 16.12
N SER A 85 4.55 2.47 16.77
CA SER A 85 3.45 1.68 16.22
C SER A 85 2.19 2.52 16.03
N GLU A 86 1.80 3.30 17.05
CA GLU A 86 0.66 4.22 17.00
C GLU A 86 0.80 5.27 15.91
N ALA A 87 1.98 5.86 15.75
CA ALA A 87 2.26 6.82 14.70
C ALA A 87 2.13 6.19 13.30
N TRP A 88 2.60 4.94 13.14
CA TRP A 88 2.52 4.23 11.86
C TRP A 88 1.09 3.91 11.42
N GLU A 89 0.17 3.63 12.35
CA GLU A 89 -1.23 3.35 12.02
C GLU A 89 -1.92 4.51 11.28
N VAL A 90 -1.45 5.75 11.43
CA VAL A 90 -1.96 6.92 10.69
C VAL A 90 -1.63 6.83 9.20
N TYR A 91 -0.47 6.26 8.86
CA TYR A 91 0.08 6.24 7.50
C TYR A 91 -0.19 4.94 6.75
N LYS A 92 -0.74 3.92 7.42
CA LYS A 92 -1.09 2.62 6.82
C LYS A 92 -2.26 2.64 5.81
N LYS A 93 -2.92 3.80 5.62
CA LYS A 93 -4.05 3.99 4.71
C LYS A 93 -3.58 4.52 3.36
#